data_AF-A0A973MFK5-F1
#
_entry.id   AF-A0A973MFK5-F1
#
_cell.length_a   1.000
_cell.length_b   1.000
_cell.length_c   1.000
_cell.angle_alpha   90.00
_cell.angle_beta   90.00
_cell.angle_gamma   90.00
#
_symmetry.space_group_name_H-M   'P 1'
#
loop_
_entity.id
_entity.type
_entity.pdbx_description
1 polymer ?
#
loop_
_entity_poly.entity_id
_entity_poly.type
_entity_poly.pdbx_seq_one_letter_code
_entity_poly.pdbx_strand_id
1 'polypeptide(L)' 'VPDMAGPRVEPFADLMRAYLRTTGRRRPFVPLPLPGAGARALRSGANLAPDHAVGTRTWEDFLGGLEDARGTKAAKA' A
#
# COMPACT_ATOMS: atom_id res chain seq x y z
N VAL A 1 -14.93 5.91 -16.49
CA VAL A 1 -14.16 6.94 -15.75
C VAL A 1 -12.69 6.64 -15.97
N PRO A 2 -11.80 7.63 -16.17
CA PRO A 2 -10.36 7.37 -16.25
C PRO A 2 -9.81 6.75 -14.96
N ASP A 3 -8.79 5.89 -15.09
CA ASP A 3 -8.09 5.31 -13.93
C ASP A 3 -7.39 6.41 -13.11
N MET A 4 -7.12 6.17 -11.84
CA MET A 4 -6.48 7.15 -10.95
C MET A 4 -5.36 6.52 -10.13
N ALA A 5 -4.25 7.24 -9.97
CA ALA A 5 -3.14 6.84 -9.12
C ALA A 5 -2.81 7.90 -8.07
N GLY A 6 -2.08 7.46 -7.04
CA GLY A 6 -1.37 8.35 -6.13
C GLY A 6 -0.07 8.88 -6.75
N PRO A 7 0.69 9.68 -6.00
CA PRO A 7 1.85 10.42 -6.53
C PRO A 7 3.06 9.52 -6.86
N ARG A 8 3.06 8.26 -6.41
CA ARG A 8 4.18 7.31 -6.57
C ARG A 8 3.68 5.89 -6.83
N VAL A 9 4.40 5.16 -7.69
CA VAL A 9 4.29 3.70 -7.81
C VAL A 9 5.25 3.07 -6.81
N GLU A 10 4.76 2.18 -5.98
CA GLU A 10 5.49 1.57 -4.87
C GLU A 10 5.48 0.04 -4.99
N PRO A 11 6.57 -0.65 -4.64
CA PRO A 11 6.57 -2.11 -4.57
C PRO A 11 5.59 -2.62 -3.50
N PHE A 12 4.72 -3.56 -3.87
CA PHE A 12 3.72 -4.12 -2.96
C PHE A 12 4.31 -4.69 -1.66
N ALA A 13 5.51 -5.29 -1.74
CA ALA A 13 6.20 -5.83 -0.58
C ALA A 13 6.55 -4.75 0.46
N ASP A 14 6.95 -3.57 0.01
CA ASP A 14 7.34 -2.47 0.88
C ASP A 14 6.10 -1.83 1.53
N LEU A 15 5.02 -1.67 0.75
CA LEU A 15 3.71 -1.24 1.27
C LEU A 15 3.23 -2.14 2.41
N MET A 16 3.26 -3.45 2.20
CA MET A 16 2.79 -4.44 3.19
C MET A 16 3.67 -4.48 4.43
N ARG A 17 5.01 -4.49 4.27
CA ARG A 17 5.94 -4.47 5.41
C ARG A 17 5.76 -3.21 6.26
N ALA A 18 5.65 -2.06 5.62
CA ALA A 18 5.42 -0.78 6.31
C ALA A 18 4.08 -0.79 7.05
N TYR A 19 3.01 -1.27 6.43
CA TYR A 19 1.71 -1.40 7.09
C TYR A 19 1.72 -2.34 8.29
N LEU A 20 2.33 -3.53 8.18
CA LEU A 20 2.40 -4.48 9.29
C LEU A 20 3.20 -3.90 10.46
N ARG A 21 4.32 -3.23 10.18
CA ARG A 21 5.14 -2.54 11.17
C ARG A 21 4.34 -1.44 11.87
N THR A 22 3.77 -0.52 11.09
CA THR A 22 2.96 0.58 11.61
C THR A 22 1.81 0.03 12.46
N THR A 23 1.03 -0.93 11.93
CA THR A 23 -0.11 -1.52 12.67
C THR A 23 0.26 -2.45 13.83
N GLY A 24 1.54 -2.70 14.10
CA GLY A 24 1.99 -3.58 15.16
C GLY A 24 1.59 -5.05 14.97
N ARG A 25 1.26 -5.46 13.73
CA ARG A 25 0.79 -6.82 13.42
C ARG A 25 1.96 -7.74 13.09
N ARG A 26 2.11 -8.82 13.86
CA ARG A 26 3.10 -9.88 13.60
C ARG A 26 2.52 -10.96 12.71
N ARG A 27 2.50 -10.74 11.39
CA ARG A 27 2.03 -11.70 10.38
C ARG A 27 3.15 -12.07 9.40
N PRO A 28 3.36 -13.35 9.08
CA PRO A 28 4.29 -13.75 8.03
C PRO A 28 3.90 -13.13 6.68
N PHE A 29 4.89 -12.59 5.97
CA PHE A 29 4.74 -12.08 4.61
C PHE A 29 5.82 -12.71 3.73
N VAL A 30 5.42 -13.70 2.93
CA VAL A 30 6.33 -14.51 2.10
C VAL A 30 5.97 -14.39 0.62
N PRO A 31 6.95 -14.33 -0.29
CA PRO A 31 6.69 -14.29 -1.72
C PRO A 31 6.15 -15.64 -2.20
N LEU A 32 5.00 -15.63 -2.86
CA LEU A 32 4.43 -16.80 -3.53
C LEU A 32 4.33 -16.55 -5.03
N PRO A 33 4.86 -17.44 -5.89
CA PRO A 33 4.72 -17.30 -7.33
C PRO A 33 3.27 -17.58 -7.74
N LEU A 34 2.57 -16.55 -8.23
CA LEU A 34 1.22 -16.69 -8.76
C LEU A 34 1.24 -16.99 -10.27
N PRO A 35 0.68 -18.12 -10.73
CA PRO A 35 0.55 -18.42 -12.16
C PRO A 35 -0.65 -17.67 -12.79
N GLY A 36 -0.74 -17.74 -14.12
CA GLY A 36 -1.91 -17.27 -14.88
C GLY A 36 -1.82 -15.85 -15.42
N ALA A 37 -2.76 -15.54 -16.32
CA ALA A 37 -2.78 -14.28 -17.07
C ALA A 37 -2.94 -13.05 -16.18
N GLY A 38 -3.80 -13.13 -15.15
CA GLY A 38 -4.00 -12.01 -14.21
C GLY A 38 -2.72 -11.66 -13.44
N ALA A 39 -1.98 -12.67 -12.96
CA ALA A 39 -0.72 -12.43 -12.27
C ALA A 39 0.35 -11.87 -13.21
N ARG A 40 0.35 -12.26 -14.49
CA ARG A 40 1.22 -11.64 -15.51
C ARG A 40 0.83 -10.18 -15.76
N ALA A 41 -0.47 -9.87 -15.87
CA ALA A 41 -0.97 -8.52 -16.09
C ALA A 41 -0.61 -7.57 -14.93
N LEU A 42 -0.78 -8.02 -13.68
CA LEU A 42 -0.36 -7.23 -12.50
C LEU A 42 1.15 -6.98 -12.51
N ARG A 43 1.96 -8.00 -12.83
CA ARG A 43 3.41 -7.84 -12.95
C ARG A 43 3.82 -6.90 -14.09
N SER A 44 3.02 -6.81 -15.15
CA SER A 44 3.23 -5.83 -16.23
C SER A 44 2.62 -4.47 -15.92
N GLY A 45 2.12 -4.24 -14.71
CA GLY A 45 1.62 -2.94 -14.27
C GLY A 45 0.20 -2.61 -14.74
N ALA A 46 -0.61 -3.59 -15.14
CA ALA A 46 -1.98 -3.35 -15.61
C ALA A 46 -2.92 -2.73 -14.55
N ASN A 47 -2.50 -2.70 -13.29
CA ASN A 47 -3.20 -2.03 -12.18
C ASN A 47 -2.62 -0.65 -11.83
N LEU A 48 -1.67 -0.15 -12.62
CA LEU A 48 -1.01 1.14 -12.39
C LEU A 48 -1.54 2.17 -13.39
N ALA A 49 -1.52 3.44 -12.99
CA ALA A 49 -1.83 4.58 -13.85
C ALA A 49 -0.75 5.67 -13.67
N PRO A 50 0.52 5.41 -14.08
CA PRO A 50 1.63 6.34 -13.86
C PRO A 50 1.41 7.69 -14.56
N ASP A 51 0.68 7.70 -15.67
CA ASP A 51 0.39 8.90 -16.46
C ASP A 51 -0.81 9.70 -15.93
N HIS A 52 -1.48 9.23 -14.86
CA HIS A 52 -2.65 9.90 -14.27
C HIS A 52 -2.65 9.84 -12.73
N ALA A 53 -1.61 10.42 -12.14
CA ALA A 53 -1.45 10.59 -10.70
C ALA A 53 -2.21 11.82 -10.18
N VAL A 54 -3.52 11.67 -9.97
CA VAL A 54 -4.39 12.74 -9.42
C VAL A 54 -4.45 12.76 -7.89
N GLY A 55 -4.08 11.65 -7.24
CA GLY A 55 -3.97 11.58 -5.79
C GLY A 55 -2.67 12.25 -5.32
N THR A 56 -2.76 13.02 -4.23
CA THR A 56 -1.61 13.77 -3.67
C THR A 56 -1.01 13.12 -2.43
N ARG A 57 -1.78 12.29 -1.74
CA ARG A 57 -1.35 11.62 -0.51
C ARG A 57 -0.43 10.44 -0.82
N THR A 58 0.72 10.39 -0.16
CA THR A 58 1.66 9.27 -0.26
C THR A 58 1.27 8.12 0.66
N TRP A 59 1.94 6.97 0.52
CA TRP A 59 1.72 5.83 1.43
C TRP A 59 2.19 6.16 2.85
N GLU A 60 3.29 6.89 2.99
CA GLU A 60 3.87 7.31 4.25
C GLU A 60 2.95 8.31 4.98
N ASP A 61 2.35 9.26 4.26
CA ASP A 61 1.32 10.16 4.83
C ASP A 61 0.10 9.36 5.31
N PHE A 62 -0.25 8.29 4.60
CA PHE A 62 -1.30 7.37 5.03
C PHE A 62 -0.92 6.65 6.33
N LEU A 63 0.28 6.09 6.41
CA LEU A 63 0.77 5.38 7.59
C LEU A 63 0.93 6.30 8.80
N GLY A 64 1.44 7.53 8.64
CA GLY A 64 1.55 8.51 9.73
C GLY A 64 0.19 8.78 10.37
N GLY A 65 -0.85 8.97 9.56
CA GLY A 65 -2.22 9.12 10.07
C GLY A 65 -2.75 7.88 10.81
N LEU A 66 -2.29 6.67 10.48
CA LEU A 66 -2.62 5.46 11.25
C LEU A 66 -1.89 5.41 12.61
N GLU A 67 -0.68 5.94 12.70
CA GLU A 67 0.09 6.04 13.96
C GLU A 67 -0.58 7.02 14.91
N ASP A 68 -0.93 8.20 14.41
CA ASP A 68 -1.62 9.24 15.18
C ASP A 68 -2.97 8.75 15.73
N ALA A 69 -3.77 8.08 14.89
CA ALA A 69 -5.06 7.54 15.28
C ALA A 69 -4.95 6.46 16.36
N ARG A 70 -3.91 5.61 16.29
CA ARG A 70 -3.65 4.59 17.33
C ARG A 70 -3.15 5.21 18.63
N GLY A 71 -2.23 6.18 18.56
CA GLY A 71 -1.77 6.92 19.74
C GLY A 71 -2.94 7.59 20.46
N THR A 72 -3.84 8.22 19.70
CA THR A 72 -5.08 8.80 20.21
C THR A 72 -5.98 7.77 20.89
N LYS A 73 -6.14 6.57 20.29
CA LYS A 73 -6.96 5.51 20.87
C LYS A 73 -6.34 4.93 22.16
N ALA A 74 -5.01 4.79 22.20
CA ALA A 74 -4.30 4.30 23.38
C ALA A 74 -4.36 5.30 24.55
N ALA A 75 -4.27 6.60 24.28
CA ALA A 75 -4.37 7.64 25.31
C ALA A 75 -5.79 7.78 25.93
N LYS A 76 -6.82 7.24 25.26
CA LYS A 76 -8.21 7.24 25.73
C LYS A 76 -8.63 5.96 26.45
N ALA A 77 -7.77 4.93 26.47
CA ALA A 77 -8.02 3.64 27.10
C ALA A 77 -7.36 3.58 28.48
#